data_AF-A0A1V5LNN3-F1
#
_entry.id   AF-A0A1V5LNN3-F1
#
_cell.length_a   1.000
_cell.length_b   1.000
_cell.length_c   1.000
_cell.angle_alpha   90.00
_cell.angle_beta   90.00
_cell.angle_gamma   90.00
#
_symmetry.space_group_name_H-M   'P 1'
#
loop_
_entity.id
_entity.type
_entity.pdbx_description
1 polymer ?
#
loop_
_entity_poly.entity_id
_entity_poly.type
_entity_poly.pdbx_seq_one_letter_code
_entity_poly.pdbx_strand_id
1 'polypeptide(L)' 'MTTRLRHLILSHHGTGDFGAPVVPKMLEAVILHAVDNLEAKATHCIEMLRGGNPENAWTEWDRIEGRIWYRGETAVEAE' A
#
# COMPACT_ATOMS: atom_id res chain seq x y z
N MET A 1 24.17 -7.19 -15.82
CA MET A 1 22.73 -6.92 -15.58
C MET A 1 22.07 -6.56 -16.89
N THR A 2 21.03 -7.28 -17.31
CA THR A 2 20.36 -7.08 -18.61
C THR A 2 19.57 -5.76 -18.63
N THR A 3 19.38 -5.16 -19.81
CA THR A 3 18.69 -3.86 -19.98
C THR A 3 17.27 -3.85 -19.40
N ARG A 4 16.53 -4.96 -19.54
CA ARG A 4 15.17 -5.10 -18.98
C ARG A 4 15.14 -5.00 -17.45
N LEU A 5 16.04 -5.71 -16.76
CA LEU A 5 16.07 -5.69 -15.30
C LEU A 5 16.46 -4.31 -14.74
N ARG A 6 17.40 -3.62 -15.39
CA ARG A 6 17.73 -2.23 -15.04
C ARG A 6 16.51 -1.31 -15.19
N HIS A 7 15.75 -1.45 -16.27
CA HIS A 7 14.55 -0.65 -16.47
C HIS A 7 13.50 -0.90 -15.39
N LEU A 8 13.27 -2.16 -14.99
CA LEU A 8 12.35 -2.49 -13.90
C LEU A 8 12.72 -1.77 -12.61
N ILE A 9 13.99 -1.89 -12.19
CA ILE A 9 14.47 -1.25 -10.96
C ILE A 9 14.37 0.27 -11.03
N LEU A 10 14.74 0.88 -12.16
CA LEU A 10 14.72 2.33 -12.30
C LEU A 10 13.31 2.92 -12.47
N SER A 11 12.30 2.13 -12.80
CA SER A 11 10.96 2.64 -13.10
C SER A 11 9.85 2.18 -12.17
N HIS A 12 10.10 1.23 -11.26
CA HIS A 12 9.04 0.62 -10.45
C HIS A 12 8.25 1.61 -9.58
N HIS A 13 8.80 2.76 -9.20
CA HIS A 13 8.02 3.78 -8.50
C HIS A 13 7.06 4.59 -9.41
N GLY A 14 7.05 4.35 -10.72
CA GLY A 14 6.04 4.89 -11.63
C GLY A 14 6.34 6.27 -12.19
N THR A 15 6.38 7.30 -11.34
CA THR A 15 6.61 8.69 -11.76
C THR A 15 7.72 9.36 -10.96
N GLY A 16 8.17 10.53 -11.42
CA GLY A 16 9.15 11.34 -10.69
C GLY A 16 8.66 11.77 -9.30
N ASP A 17 7.36 11.96 -9.12
CA ASP A 17 6.76 12.33 -7.83
C ASP A 17 6.91 11.23 -6.77
N PHE A 18 6.97 9.98 -7.20
CA PHE A 18 7.24 8.81 -6.35
C PHE A 18 8.72 8.42 -6.33
N GLY A 19 9.60 9.24 -6.92
CA GLY A 19 11.04 9.04 -6.91
C GLY A 19 11.58 8.15 -8.04
N ALA A 20 10.79 7.85 -9.08
CA ALA A 20 11.28 7.10 -10.25
C ALA A 20 12.15 8.00 -11.17
N PRO A 21 13.42 7.66 -11.43
CA PRO A 21 14.25 8.37 -12.41
C PRO A 21 13.72 8.31 -13.85
N VAL A 22 12.95 7.27 -14.18
CA VAL A 22 12.28 7.08 -15.48
C VAL A 22 10.92 6.43 -15.29
N VAL A 23 9.97 6.73 -16.17
CA VAL A 23 8.64 6.09 -16.13
C VAL A 23 8.67 4.64 -16.62
N PRO A 24 7.73 3.77 -16.20
CA PRO A 24 7.52 2.44 -16.77
C PRO A 24 7.31 2.50 -18.29
N LYS A 25 8.04 1.69 -19.04
CA LYS A 25 7.98 1.62 -20.52
C LYS A 25 7.78 0.20 -21.04
N MET A 26 7.55 -0.75 -20.13
CA MET A 26 7.33 -2.16 -20.42
C MET A 26 6.13 -2.64 -19.62
N LEU A 27 5.42 -3.65 -20.14
CA LEU A 27 4.25 -4.21 -19.46
C LEU A 27 4.62 -4.69 -18.04
N GLU A 28 5.74 -5.38 -17.90
CA GLU A 28 6.24 -5.89 -16.62
C GLU A 28 6.55 -4.75 -15.64
N ALA A 29 7.03 -3.60 -16.13
CA ALA A 29 7.32 -2.44 -15.29
C ALA A 29 6.04 -1.73 -14.81
N VAL A 30 5.02 -1.66 -15.68
CA VAL A 30 3.70 -1.11 -15.31
C VAL A 30 3.04 -1.98 -14.26
N ILE A 31 3.07 -3.31 -14.45
CA ILE A 31 2.54 -4.26 -13.47
C ILE A 31 3.32 -4.18 -12.16
N LEU A 32 4.65 -4.16 -12.22
CA LEU A 32 5.49 -4.07 -11.03
C LEU A 32 5.17 -2.81 -10.21
N HIS A 33 5.02 -1.66 -10.86
CA HIS A 33 4.62 -0.42 -10.20
C HIS A 33 3.26 -0.52 -9.50
N ALA A 34 2.27 -1.11 -10.18
CA ALA A 34 0.94 -1.29 -9.60
C ALA A 34 0.97 -2.20 -8.37
N VAL A 35 1.77 -3.28 -8.42
CA VAL A 35 1.93 -4.22 -7.30
C VAL A 35 2.70 -3.58 -6.14
N ASP A 36 3.76 -2.82 -6.41
CA ASP A 36 4.56 -2.09 -5.41
C ASP A 36 3.68 -1.10 -4.62
N ASN A 37 2.88 -0.29 -5.33
CA ASN A 37 1.95 0.65 -4.71
C ASN A 37 0.82 -0.07 -3.93
N LEU A 38 0.31 -1.19 -4.44
CA LEU A 38 -0.70 -1.98 -3.74
C LEU A 38 -0.14 -2.59 -2.45
N GLU A 39 1.09 -3.10 -2.48
CA GLU A 39 1.77 -3.66 -1.30
C GLU A 39 1.91 -2.60 -0.21
N ALA A 40 2.41 -1.40 -0.54
CA ALA A 40 2.56 -0.32 0.42
C ALA A 40 1.23 0.05 1.10
N LYS A 41 0.14 0.13 0.31
CA LYS A 41 -1.20 0.42 0.83
C LYS A 41 -1.77 -0.70 1.69
N ALA A 42 -1.55 -1.95 1.30
CA ALA A 42 -2.00 -3.11 2.06
C ALA A 42 -1.27 -3.19 3.41
N THR A 43 0.05 -2.99 3.41
CA THR A 43 0.87 -2.95 4.62
C THR A 43 0.41 -1.84 5.57
N HIS A 44 0.21 -0.62 5.07
CA HIS A 44 -0.33 0.49 5.86
C HIS A 44 -1.72 0.19 6.45
N CYS A 45 -2.62 -0.39 5.65
CA CYS A 45 -3.94 -0.83 6.13
C CYS A 45 -3.82 -1.84 7.28
N ILE A 46 -2.94 -2.84 7.15
CA ILE A 46 -2.71 -3.84 8.21
C ILE A 46 -2.20 -3.18 9.50
N GLU A 47 -1.30 -2.20 9.40
CA GLU A 47 -0.81 -1.46 10.56
C GLU A 47 -1.92 -0.66 11.24
N MET A 48 -2.75 0.04 10.46
CA MET A 48 -3.93 0.75 10.97
C MET A 48 -4.91 -0.20 11.68
N LEU A 49 -5.17 -1.37 11.10
CA LEU A 49 -6.04 -2.41 11.67
C LEU A 49 -5.44 -3.10 12.89
N ARG A 50 -4.13 -3.00 13.13
CA ARG A 50 -3.46 -3.54 14.33
C ARG A 50 -3.31 -2.50 15.44
N GLY A 51 -3.17 -1.23 15.10
CA GLY A 51 -3.06 -0.13 16.06
C GLY A 51 -4.39 0.28 16.71
N GLY A 52 -4.35 1.09 17.78
CA GLY A 52 -5.55 1.63 18.45
C GLY A 52 -6.22 0.69 19.44
N ASN A 53 -7.42 1.06 19.92
CA ASN A 53 -8.19 0.24 20.87
C ASN A 53 -8.83 -0.96 20.14
N PRO A 54 -8.49 -2.21 20.50
CA PRO A 54 -9.09 -3.40 19.90
C PRO A 54 -10.58 -3.58 20.21
N GLU A 55 -11.12 -2.88 21.21
CA GLU A 55 -12.56 -2.88 21.53
C GLU A 55 -13.39 -1.98 20.60
N ASN A 56 -12.76 -1.28 19.66
CA ASN A 56 -13.45 -0.48 18.65
C ASN A 56 -13.49 -1.21 17.31
N ALA A 57 -14.69 -1.33 16.73
CA ALA A 57 -14.91 -1.93 15.41
C ALA A 57 -14.30 -1.10 14.25
N TRP A 58 -13.91 0.15 14.51
CA TRP A 58 -13.32 1.06 13.54
C TRP A 58 -11.98 1.60 14.03
N THR A 59 -11.05 1.85 13.11
CA THR A 59 -9.78 2.52 13.42
C THR A 59 -10.00 4.02 13.65
N GLU A 60 -8.99 4.68 14.21
CA GLU A 60 -8.90 6.14 14.10
C GLU A 60 -8.75 6.58 12.63
N TRP A 61 -8.90 7.89 12.39
CA TRP A 61 -8.77 8.49 11.07
C TRP A 61 -7.36 8.29 10.49
N ASP A 62 -7.29 7.55 9.39
CA ASP A 62 -6.08 7.38 8.59
C ASP A 62 -5.80 8.68 7.81
N ARG A 63 -4.76 9.40 8.22
CA ARG A 63 -4.35 10.65 7.56
C ARG A 63 -3.70 10.43 6.21
N ILE A 64 -3.15 9.24 5.95
CA ILE A 64 -2.46 8.93 4.70
C ILE A 64 -3.48 8.58 3.62
N GLU A 65 -4.44 7.70 3.92
CA GLU A 65 -5.47 7.29 2.96
C GLU A 65 -6.78 8.09 3.07
N GLY A 66 -6.91 8.98 4.06
CA GLY A 66 -8.05 9.88 4.22
C GLY A 66 -9.37 9.14 4.51
N ARG A 67 -9.32 8.09 5.33
CA ARG A 67 -10.48 7.24 5.65
C ARG A 67 -10.37 6.60 7.03
N ILE A 68 -11.43 5.92 7.45
CA ILE A 68 -11.39 4.97 8.57
C ILE A 68 -11.47 3.55 8.04
N TRP A 69 -10.88 2.61 8.76
CA TRP A 69 -10.88 1.19 8.39
C TRP A 69 -11.77 0.40 9.33
N TYR A 70 -12.50 -0.57 8.78
CA TYR A 70 -13.34 -1.48 9.54
C TYR A 70 -12.53 -2.68 10.02
N ARG A 71 -12.60 -3.00 11.31
CA ARG A 71 -11.86 -4.09 11.95
C ARG A 71 -12.68 -5.36 12.13
N GLY A 72 -14.01 -5.26 12.09
CA GLY A 72 -14.93 -6.36 12.42
C GLY A 72 -15.65 -6.15 13.75
N GLU A 73 -16.47 -7.13 14.13
CA GLU A 73 -17.16 -7.17 15.42
C GLU A 73 -16.14 -7.29 16.56
N THR A 74 -16.37 -6.53 17.63
CA THR A 74 -15.51 -6.49 18.81
C THR A 74 -15.86 -7.70 19.69
N ALA A 75 -14.89 -8.21 20.44
CA ALA A 75 -15.09 -9.39 21.32
C ALA A 75 -16.18 -9.21 22.40
N VAL A 76 -16.77 -8.02 22.50
CA VAL A 76 -17.81 -7.64 23.48
C VAL A 76 -19.22 -8.04 23.02
N GLU A 77 -19.44 -8.28 21.72
CA GLU A 77 -20.76 -8.67 21.20
C GLU A 77 -20.95 -10.20 21.08
N ALA A 78 -19.95 -10.99 21.46
CA ALA A 78 -19.96 -12.46 21.39
C ALA A 78 -20.29 -13.16 22.72
N GLU A 79 -20.99 -12.50 23.64
CA GLU A 79 -21.45 -13.05 24.93
C GLU A 79 -22.98 -13.19 25.00
#